data_AF-A0A136JTV6-F1
#
_entry.id   AF-A0A136JTV6-F1
#
_cell.length_a   1.000
_cell.length_b   1.000
_cell.length_c   1.000
_cell.angle_alpha   90.00
_cell.angle_beta   90.00
_cell.angle_gamma   90.00
#
_symmetry.space_group_name_H-M   'P 1'
#
loop_
_entity.id
_entity.type
_entity.pdbx_description
1 polymer ?
#
loop_
_entity_poly.entity_id
_entity_poly.type
_entity_poly.pdbx_seq_one_letter_code
_entity_poly.pdbx_strand_id
1 'polypeptide(L)'
;MAGSAPLRRPSSHHEHQAISLEHPGMSGPEHETMLAEQQKRFLWTYYTNILLGVWLMTGPVTLGSIEPALAWSDLVSGLLVIPLAVAAMFRRAWAGWAVCFVGIWLLFAPLVFWTTSPAAYLNDTVVGSLLIALSVLIPGMPGMGWMPMPGPEIPPGWTYNPSSWLQRGPIIVLAFVGFFISRYLAAYQLGHISAAWDPFFGHSTEKVLTSDVSKAWPISDAGLGAVAYMLEALSGYMGDSRRWRTMPWMVLMFALLVVPLGATSIILVILQPVSIGLWCSLCLFAAAGMLVMVPLAVDEVIAMGQFMRQSLQEGRPFWRTFWMGGSVEGGGPDKRSPHFPEPKPAVWAPAMLYGVTVSWTLAVATFLGIWLMGAPAVLATEGLLADSEHVVGALVVTCTVIAWAEVTRSLRWLNVLFGIWLLTASWLLSGSTATAIVHDMLIGAVLILISLPRGSIKEGYGGWNQYVV
;
A
#
# COMPACT_ATOMS: atom_id res chain seq x y z
N MET A 1 19.55 -59.90 -54.93
CA MET A 1 19.28 -60.24 -53.51
C MET A 1 19.44 -58.94 -52.73
N ALA A 2 18.39 -58.13 -52.62
CA ALA A 2 17.35 -58.20 -51.58
C ALA A 2 17.93 -57.98 -50.17
N GLY A 3 17.57 -56.85 -49.54
CA GLY A 3 17.99 -56.52 -48.17
C GLY A 3 17.55 -55.13 -47.74
N SER A 4 16.25 -54.95 -47.56
CA SER A 4 15.53 -53.77 -47.04
C SER A 4 16.12 -53.17 -45.76
N ALA A 5 16.32 -51.86 -45.75
CA ALA A 5 16.56 -51.08 -44.53
C ALA A 5 15.25 -50.89 -43.73
N PRO A 6 15.22 -51.15 -42.41
CA PRO A 6 14.04 -50.85 -41.60
C PRO A 6 14.04 -49.38 -41.13
N LEU A 7 12.94 -48.69 -41.44
CA LEU A 7 12.53 -47.42 -40.87
C LEU A 7 12.37 -47.56 -39.34
N ARG A 8 13.21 -46.88 -38.54
CA ARG A 8 12.92 -46.63 -37.13
C ARG A 8 12.12 -45.33 -36.98
N ARG A 9 10.88 -45.47 -36.51
CA ARG A 9 10.01 -44.37 -36.07
C ARG A 9 10.66 -43.63 -34.88
N PRO A 10 10.48 -42.31 -34.75
CA PRO A 10 10.81 -41.62 -33.51
C PRO A 10 9.78 -42.02 -32.44
N SER A 11 10.25 -42.66 -31.36
CA SER A 11 9.45 -42.87 -30.16
C SER A 11 9.26 -41.54 -29.44
N SER A 12 8.04 -41.02 -29.52
CA SER A 12 7.54 -39.91 -28.71
C SER A 12 7.43 -40.36 -27.26
N HIS A 13 8.51 -40.20 -26.49
CA HIS A 13 8.40 -40.12 -25.03
C HIS A 13 8.23 -38.65 -24.66
N HIS A 14 6.96 -38.24 -24.51
CA HIS A 14 6.62 -37.12 -23.65
C HIS A 14 6.92 -37.53 -22.21
N GLU A 15 8.20 -37.46 -21.82
CA GLU A 15 8.54 -37.38 -20.42
C GLU A 15 8.11 -35.99 -19.95
N HIS A 16 7.17 -35.99 -19.00
CA HIS A 16 6.88 -34.85 -18.16
C HIS A 16 8.19 -34.35 -17.54
N GLN A 17 8.78 -33.30 -18.13
CA GLN A 17 9.80 -32.50 -17.47
C GLN A 17 9.18 -31.92 -16.20
N ALA A 18 9.38 -32.62 -15.09
CA ALA A 18 9.29 -32.02 -13.78
C ALA A 18 10.23 -30.82 -13.79
N ILE A 19 9.64 -29.63 -13.66
CA ILE A 19 10.31 -28.34 -13.65
C ILE A 19 11.30 -28.38 -12.48
N SER A 20 12.57 -28.68 -12.75
CA SER A 20 13.63 -28.62 -11.76
C SER A 20 13.86 -27.16 -11.40
N LEU A 21 13.77 -26.87 -10.11
CA LEU A 21 14.09 -25.60 -9.48
C LEU A 21 15.61 -25.39 -9.51
N GLU A 22 16.21 -25.33 -10.69
CA GLU A 22 17.64 -25.01 -10.82
C GLU A 22 17.81 -23.49 -10.74
N HIS A 23 18.15 -23.03 -9.54
CA HIS A 23 18.81 -21.74 -9.36
C HIS A 23 20.25 -21.85 -9.90
N PRO A 24 20.75 -20.87 -10.65
CA PRO A 24 22.13 -20.92 -11.15
C PRO A 24 23.11 -20.99 -9.98
N GLY A 25 23.74 -22.15 -9.79
CA GLY A 25 24.84 -22.38 -8.83
C GLY A 25 24.54 -23.20 -7.57
N MET A 26 23.33 -23.73 -7.36
CA MET A 26 23.05 -24.67 -6.25
C MET A 26 22.43 -25.96 -6.77
N SER A 27 22.93 -27.10 -6.27
CA SER A 27 22.32 -28.40 -6.55
C SER A 27 20.97 -28.55 -5.83
N GLY A 28 20.03 -29.30 -6.41
CA GLY A 28 18.73 -29.59 -5.78
C GLY A 28 18.81 -30.09 -4.32
N PRO A 29 19.77 -30.97 -3.96
CA PRO A 29 19.97 -31.39 -2.56
C PRO A 29 20.39 -30.26 -1.62
N GLU A 30 21.26 -29.34 -2.06
CA GLU A 30 21.69 -28.17 -1.26
C GLU A 30 20.54 -27.19 -1.04
N HIS A 31 19.67 -27.04 -2.04
CA HIS A 31 18.45 -26.25 -1.90
C HIS A 31 17.49 -26.84 -0.86
N GLU A 32 17.32 -28.18 -0.85
CA GLU A 32 16.44 -28.85 0.10
C GLU A 32 16.95 -28.79 1.54
N THR A 33 18.26 -28.89 1.75
CA THR A 33 18.89 -28.80 3.08
C THR A 33 18.80 -27.38 3.65
N MET A 34 19.06 -26.36 2.84
CA MET A 34 18.94 -24.96 3.27
C MET A 34 17.50 -24.62 3.68
N LEU A 35 16.50 -25.06 2.90
CA LEU A 35 15.09 -24.90 3.25
C LEU A 35 14.75 -25.64 4.55
N ALA A 36 15.33 -26.83 4.79
CA ALA A 36 15.11 -27.57 6.03
C ALA A 36 15.69 -26.83 7.25
N GLU A 37 16.88 -26.24 7.13
CA GLU A 37 17.51 -25.46 8.20
C GLU A 37 16.73 -24.19 8.52
N GLN A 38 16.29 -23.45 7.49
CA GLN A 38 15.43 -22.29 7.70
C GLN A 38 14.12 -22.67 8.40
N GLN A 39 13.50 -23.76 7.98
CA GLN A 39 12.28 -24.23 8.60
C GLN A 39 12.48 -24.61 10.07
N LYS A 40 13.59 -25.29 10.40
CA LYS A 40 13.97 -25.60 11.80
C LYS A 40 14.08 -24.34 12.65
N ARG A 41 14.65 -23.26 12.10
CA ARG A 41 14.78 -21.97 12.79
C ARG A 41 13.43 -21.33 13.15
N PHE A 42 12.41 -21.55 12.31
CA PHE A 42 11.09 -20.95 12.48
C PHE A 42 10.01 -21.93 12.98
N LEU A 43 10.39 -23.11 13.49
CA LEU A 43 9.41 -24.07 14.03
C LEU A 43 8.47 -23.45 15.07
N TRP A 44 8.99 -22.54 15.90
CA TRP A 44 8.23 -21.85 16.92
C TRP A 44 7.05 -21.06 16.33
N THR A 45 7.14 -20.49 15.12
CA THR A 45 6.03 -19.72 14.53
C THR A 45 4.85 -20.63 14.20
N TYR A 46 5.10 -21.85 13.73
CA TYR A 46 4.04 -22.83 13.46
C TYR A 46 3.37 -23.28 14.77
N TYR A 47 4.14 -23.52 15.84
CA TYR A 47 3.58 -23.83 17.16
C TYR A 47 2.76 -22.65 17.72
N THR A 48 3.23 -21.42 17.55
CA THR A 48 2.46 -20.23 17.95
C THR A 48 1.17 -20.11 17.14
N ASN A 49 1.18 -20.38 15.82
CA ASN A 49 -0.06 -20.40 15.03
C ASN A 49 -1.05 -21.46 15.51
N ILE A 50 -0.58 -22.67 15.89
CA ILE A 50 -1.44 -23.70 16.50
C ILE A 50 -2.06 -23.17 17.80
N LEU A 51 -1.27 -22.54 18.66
CA LEU A 51 -1.75 -21.94 19.90
C LEU A 51 -2.77 -20.83 19.63
N LEU A 52 -2.55 -19.97 18.64
CA LEU A 52 -3.51 -18.95 18.21
C LEU A 52 -4.80 -19.57 17.67
N GLY A 53 -4.72 -20.71 16.99
CA GLY A 53 -5.90 -21.47 16.57
C GLY A 53 -6.73 -21.95 17.77
N VAL A 54 -6.07 -22.52 18.79
CA VAL A 54 -6.74 -22.90 20.05
C VAL A 54 -7.31 -21.68 20.78
N TRP A 55 -6.58 -20.57 20.81
CA TRP A 55 -7.01 -19.31 21.40
C TRP A 55 -8.32 -18.81 20.76
N LEU A 56 -8.41 -18.80 19.43
CA LEU A 56 -9.63 -18.42 18.71
C LEU A 56 -10.82 -19.32 19.06
N MET A 57 -10.60 -20.63 19.19
CA MET A 57 -11.67 -21.57 19.56
C MET A 57 -12.25 -21.28 20.96
N THR A 58 -11.44 -20.72 21.86
CA THR A 58 -11.87 -20.31 23.21
C THR A 58 -12.44 -18.89 23.27
N GLY A 59 -12.22 -18.07 22.24
CA GLY A 59 -12.67 -16.68 22.17
C GLY A 59 -14.17 -16.50 22.42
N PRO A 60 -15.06 -17.24 21.71
CA PRO A 60 -16.50 -17.13 21.86
C PRO A 60 -17.03 -17.30 23.30
N VAL A 61 -16.34 -18.10 24.13
CA VAL A 61 -16.77 -18.35 25.53
C VAL A 61 -16.07 -17.44 26.54
N THR A 62 -14.99 -16.75 26.15
CA THR A 62 -14.15 -15.95 27.07
C THR A 62 -14.32 -14.44 26.88
N LEU A 63 -14.70 -13.97 25.70
CA LEU A 63 -14.77 -12.54 25.35
C LEU A 63 -16.13 -11.87 25.64
N GLY A 64 -17.05 -12.59 26.30
CA GLY A 64 -18.36 -12.08 26.68
C GLY A 64 -19.39 -12.17 25.55
N SER A 65 -20.28 -11.18 25.45
CA SER A 65 -21.33 -11.16 24.41
C SER A 65 -20.71 -10.95 23.03
N ILE A 66 -20.82 -11.96 22.18
CA ILE A 66 -20.39 -11.93 20.77
C ILE A 66 -21.59 -12.36 19.91
N GLU A 67 -21.70 -11.78 18.72
CA GLU A 67 -22.70 -12.19 17.74
C GLU A 67 -22.49 -13.66 17.34
N PRO A 68 -23.55 -14.50 17.30
CA PRO A 68 -23.39 -15.93 17.01
C PRO A 68 -22.64 -16.23 15.71
N ALA A 69 -22.83 -15.41 14.69
CA ALA A 69 -22.15 -15.57 13.40
C ALA A 69 -20.64 -15.34 13.50
N LEU A 70 -20.20 -14.31 14.23
CA LEU A 70 -18.79 -14.04 14.47
C LEU A 70 -18.17 -15.14 15.35
N ALA A 71 -18.88 -15.57 16.40
CA ALA A 71 -18.44 -16.67 17.24
C ALA A 71 -18.18 -17.97 16.45
N TRP A 72 -19.05 -18.30 15.48
CA TRP A 72 -18.83 -19.43 14.57
C TRP A 72 -17.66 -19.19 13.62
N SER A 73 -17.50 -17.97 13.10
CA SER A 73 -16.36 -17.60 12.27
C SER A 73 -15.04 -17.82 13.00
N ASP A 74 -14.93 -17.41 14.26
CA ASP A 74 -13.72 -17.56 15.07
C ASP A 74 -13.43 -19.02 15.39
N LEU A 75 -14.47 -19.78 15.75
CA LEU A 75 -14.35 -21.21 16.04
C LEU A 75 -13.87 -21.98 14.80
N VAL A 76 -14.45 -21.71 13.63
CA VAL A 76 -14.05 -22.34 12.36
C VAL A 76 -12.65 -21.90 11.95
N SER A 77 -12.33 -20.61 12.08
CA SER A 77 -10.99 -20.09 11.78
C SER A 77 -9.92 -20.74 12.67
N GLY A 78 -10.18 -20.87 13.97
CA GLY A 78 -9.30 -21.57 14.90
C GLY A 78 -9.11 -23.05 14.55
N LEU A 79 -10.20 -23.74 14.23
CA LEU A 79 -10.17 -25.14 13.80
C LEU A 79 -9.41 -25.34 12.49
N LEU A 80 -9.46 -24.38 11.56
CA LEU A 80 -8.71 -24.41 10.30
C LEU A 80 -7.22 -24.13 10.49
N VAL A 81 -6.87 -23.16 11.35
CA VAL A 81 -5.47 -22.76 11.56
C VAL A 81 -4.63 -23.91 12.10
N ILE A 82 -5.16 -24.75 12.99
CA ILE A 82 -4.41 -25.87 13.60
C ILE A 82 -3.86 -26.84 12.53
N PRO A 83 -4.68 -27.53 11.71
CA PRO A 83 -4.18 -28.46 10.70
C PRO A 83 -3.36 -27.75 9.60
N LEU A 84 -3.69 -26.50 9.26
CA LEU A 84 -2.91 -25.73 8.28
C LEU A 84 -1.50 -25.39 8.81
N ALA A 85 -1.37 -24.99 10.07
CA ALA A 85 -0.09 -24.72 10.69
C ALA A 85 0.76 -26.00 10.83
N VAL A 86 0.13 -27.13 11.14
CA VAL A 86 0.79 -28.45 11.13
C VAL A 86 1.25 -28.81 9.71
N ALA A 87 0.40 -28.63 8.68
CA ALA A 87 0.79 -28.89 7.30
C ALA A 87 1.95 -27.97 6.83
N ALA A 88 1.95 -26.70 7.24
CA ALA A 88 3.05 -25.77 6.98
C ALA A 88 4.36 -26.22 7.66
N MET A 89 4.26 -26.78 8.87
CA MET A 89 5.37 -27.41 9.58
C MET A 89 5.94 -28.64 8.84
N PHE A 90 5.14 -29.31 8.01
CA PHE A 90 5.59 -30.42 7.15
C PHE A 90 5.90 -29.97 5.71
N ARG A 91 6.50 -28.77 5.54
CA ARG A 91 7.00 -28.23 4.26
C ARG A 91 5.93 -27.99 3.20
N ARG A 92 4.65 -27.93 3.59
CA ARG A 92 3.58 -27.65 2.66
C ARG A 92 3.40 -26.13 2.50
N ALA A 93 4.09 -25.55 1.52
CA ALA A 93 4.12 -24.10 1.29
C ALA A 93 2.73 -23.45 1.17
N TRP A 94 1.78 -24.09 0.49
CA TRP A 94 0.42 -23.54 0.35
C TRP A 94 -0.31 -23.40 1.70
N ALA A 95 0.05 -24.20 2.71
CA ALA A 95 -0.61 -24.16 4.01
C ALA A 95 -0.22 -22.89 4.79
N GLY A 96 1.01 -22.39 4.62
CA GLY A 96 1.41 -21.08 5.16
C GLY A 96 0.57 -19.95 4.55
N TRP A 97 0.34 -19.98 3.23
CA TRP A 97 -0.56 -19.04 2.56
C TRP A 97 -2.01 -19.17 3.06
N ALA A 98 -2.50 -20.39 3.26
CA ALA A 98 -3.84 -20.60 3.80
C ALA A 98 -4.00 -20.00 5.21
N VAL A 99 -3.01 -20.15 6.10
CA VAL A 99 -3.02 -19.48 7.42
C VAL A 99 -3.03 -17.95 7.27
N CYS A 100 -2.25 -17.40 6.34
CA CYS A 100 -2.26 -15.96 6.04
C CYS A 100 -3.65 -15.49 5.59
N PHE A 101 -4.32 -16.22 4.70
CA PHE A 101 -5.69 -15.89 4.27
C PHE A 101 -6.71 -15.99 5.40
N VAL A 102 -6.57 -16.94 6.34
CA VAL A 102 -7.39 -16.95 7.56
C VAL A 102 -7.10 -15.71 8.41
N GLY A 103 -5.84 -15.30 8.53
CA GLY A 103 -5.49 -14.05 9.20
C GLY A 103 -6.11 -12.81 8.55
N ILE A 104 -6.10 -12.72 7.21
CA ILE A 104 -6.78 -11.66 6.47
C ILE A 104 -8.30 -11.71 6.72
N TRP A 105 -8.91 -12.89 6.70
CA TRP A 105 -10.32 -13.06 7.01
C TRP A 105 -10.67 -12.54 8.42
N LEU A 106 -9.86 -12.82 9.43
CA LEU A 106 -10.07 -12.30 10.79
C LEU A 106 -10.01 -10.77 10.86
N LEU A 107 -9.23 -10.10 10.01
CA LEU A 107 -9.27 -8.63 9.93
C LEU A 107 -10.62 -8.12 9.41
N PHE A 108 -11.28 -8.88 8.52
CA PHE A 108 -12.58 -8.52 7.93
C PHE A 108 -13.79 -9.00 8.74
N ALA A 109 -13.70 -10.16 9.43
CA ALA A 109 -14.84 -10.83 10.04
C ALA A 109 -15.63 -9.93 11.02
N PRO A 110 -14.98 -9.19 11.96
CA PRO A 110 -15.68 -8.24 12.82
C PRO A 110 -16.48 -7.18 12.07
N LEU A 111 -16.00 -6.76 10.89
CA LEU A 111 -16.62 -5.72 10.06
C LEU A 111 -17.79 -6.28 9.25
N VAL A 112 -17.61 -7.48 8.68
CA VAL A 112 -18.65 -8.20 7.92
C VAL A 112 -19.84 -8.54 8.82
N PHE A 113 -19.57 -8.96 10.05
CA PHE A 113 -20.60 -9.30 11.02
C PHE A 113 -21.07 -8.11 11.87
N TRP A 114 -20.56 -6.90 11.62
CA TRP A 114 -20.91 -5.68 12.34
C TRP A 114 -20.89 -5.87 13.87
N THR A 115 -19.75 -6.34 14.40
CA THR A 115 -19.69 -6.69 15.81
C THR A 115 -19.85 -5.48 16.72
N THR A 116 -20.71 -5.63 17.71
CA THR A 116 -20.91 -4.67 18.79
C THR A 116 -19.93 -4.89 19.94
N SER A 117 -19.14 -5.99 19.91
CA SER A 117 -18.17 -6.34 20.93
C SER A 117 -16.80 -5.71 20.66
N PRO A 118 -16.32 -4.77 21.50
CA PRO A 118 -14.99 -4.19 21.35
C PRO A 118 -13.88 -5.23 21.55
N ALA A 119 -14.14 -6.23 22.41
CA ALA A 119 -13.21 -7.29 22.73
C ALA A 119 -13.01 -8.24 21.55
N ALA A 120 -14.09 -8.64 20.86
CA ALA A 120 -14.01 -9.47 19.66
C ALA A 120 -13.28 -8.71 18.53
N TYR A 121 -13.63 -7.45 18.29
CA TYR A 121 -12.96 -6.65 17.26
C TYR A 121 -11.45 -6.50 17.50
N LEU A 122 -11.04 -6.23 18.75
CA LEU A 122 -9.62 -6.18 19.12
C LEU A 122 -8.94 -7.55 18.95
N ASN A 123 -9.58 -8.61 19.45
CA ASN A 123 -9.05 -9.97 19.40
C ASN A 123 -8.73 -10.39 17.96
N ASP A 124 -9.69 -10.27 17.06
CA ASP A 124 -9.54 -10.75 15.69
C ASP A 124 -8.56 -9.89 14.90
N THR A 125 -8.53 -8.58 15.15
CA THR A 125 -7.52 -7.69 14.56
C THR A 125 -6.10 -8.11 14.97
N VAL A 126 -5.88 -8.39 16.26
CA VAL A 126 -4.56 -8.78 16.79
C VAL A 126 -4.17 -10.17 16.31
N VAL A 127 -5.06 -11.16 16.49
CA VAL A 127 -4.79 -12.54 16.10
C VAL A 127 -4.63 -12.65 14.59
N GLY A 128 -5.48 -11.99 13.80
CA GLY A 128 -5.36 -11.94 12.34
C GLY A 128 -4.01 -11.39 11.90
N SER A 129 -3.57 -10.27 12.49
CA SER A 129 -2.25 -9.67 12.21
C SER A 129 -1.10 -10.60 12.59
N LEU A 130 -1.19 -11.29 13.75
CA LEU A 130 -0.19 -12.26 14.19
C LEU A 130 -0.13 -13.47 13.27
N LEU A 131 -1.27 -14.02 12.84
CA LEU A 131 -1.30 -15.14 11.90
C LEU A 131 -0.66 -14.78 10.57
N ILE A 132 -0.91 -13.58 10.02
CA ILE A 132 -0.23 -13.09 8.81
C ILE A 132 1.28 -13.02 9.05
N ALA A 133 1.70 -12.41 10.17
CA ALA A 133 3.11 -12.22 10.48
C ALA A 133 3.86 -13.55 10.68
N LEU A 134 3.29 -14.47 11.45
CA LEU A 134 3.90 -15.74 11.82
C LEU A 134 3.82 -16.80 10.71
N SER A 135 2.97 -16.62 9.71
CA SER A 135 2.84 -17.56 8.59
C SER A 135 3.68 -17.18 7.36
N VAL A 136 3.79 -15.89 7.03
CA VAL A 136 4.42 -15.42 5.79
C VAL A 136 5.54 -14.41 6.02
N LEU A 137 5.39 -13.45 6.94
CA LEU A 137 6.41 -12.39 7.10
C LEU A 137 7.67 -12.90 7.80
N ILE A 138 7.52 -13.60 8.92
CA ILE A 138 8.66 -14.03 9.75
C ILE A 138 9.38 -15.24 9.14
N PRO A 139 8.69 -16.35 8.77
CA PRO A 139 9.36 -17.51 8.16
C PRO A 139 9.89 -17.21 6.76
N GLY A 140 9.44 -16.12 6.14
CA GLY A 140 9.67 -15.80 4.74
C GLY A 140 8.62 -16.43 3.83
N MET A 141 8.64 -16.04 2.55
CA MET A 141 7.66 -16.50 1.56
C MET A 141 7.59 -18.03 1.52
N PRO A 142 6.40 -18.63 1.74
CA PRO A 142 6.24 -20.07 1.65
C PRO A 142 6.62 -20.57 0.25
N GLY A 143 7.57 -21.52 0.18
CA GLY A 143 8.05 -22.11 -1.07
C GLY A 143 9.29 -21.43 -1.68
N MET A 144 9.68 -20.25 -1.19
CA MET A 144 10.93 -19.60 -1.60
C MET A 144 11.92 -19.37 -0.44
N GLY A 145 11.44 -19.37 0.81
CA GLY A 145 12.29 -19.13 1.99
C GLY A 145 13.02 -17.78 1.95
N TRP A 146 13.88 -17.52 2.93
CA TRP A 146 14.80 -16.37 2.92
C TRP A 146 16.04 -16.72 2.08
N MET A 147 15.84 -17.14 0.82
CA MET A 147 16.96 -17.50 -0.02
C MET A 147 17.65 -16.23 -0.52
N PRO A 148 18.93 -15.98 -0.19
CA PRO A 148 19.62 -14.80 -0.65
C PRO A 148 19.82 -14.92 -2.16
N MET A 149 19.02 -14.17 -2.93
CA MET A 149 19.24 -14.05 -4.37
C MET A 149 20.40 -13.07 -4.62
N PRO A 150 21.58 -13.55 -5.05
CA PRO A 150 22.67 -12.66 -5.43
C PRO A 150 22.23 -11.72 -6.55
N GLY A 151 22.82 -10.53 -6.57
CA GLY A 151 22.50 -9.50 -7.55
C GLY A 151 22.41 -8.11 -6.91
N PRO A 152 22.21 -7.08 -7.75
CA PRO A 152 22.32 -5.69 -7.32
C PRO A 152 21.21 -5.28 -6.35
N GLU A 153 21.51 -4.27 -5.54
CA GLU A 153 20.56 -3.62 -4.64
C GLU A 153 20.00 -2.35 -5.27
N ILE A 154 20.84 -1.60 -5.99
CA ILE A 154 20.44 -0.41 -6.73
C ILE A 154 20.06 -0.78 -8.16
N PRO A 155 18.89 -0.33 -8.67
CA PRO A 155 18.51 -0.55 -10.07
C PRO A 155 19.49 0.09 -11.07
N PRO A 156 19.63 -0.44 -12.30
CA PRO A 156 20.55 0.12 -13.29
C PRO A 156 20.30 1.62 -13.57
N GLY A 157 21.33 2.44 -13.41
CA GLY A 157 21.26 3.89 -13.62
C GLY A 157 20.56 4.69 -12.51
N TRP A 158 20.16 4.04 -11.41
CA TRP A 158 19.64 4.71 -10.23
C TRP A 158 20.74 5.18 -9.30
N THR A 159 20.44 6.19 -8.51
CA THR A 159 21.38 6.87 -7.59
C THR A 159 21.21 6.45 -6.13
N TYR A 160 20.11 5.76 -5.81
CA TYR A 160 19.78 5.24 -4.48
C TYR A 160 18.93 3.97 -4.61
N ASN A 161 18.70 3.28 -3.49
CA ASN A 161 17.90 2.06 -3.45
C ASN A 161 16.45 2.35 -2.98
N PRO A 162 15.44 2.21 -3.87
CA PRO A 162 14.03 2.46 -3.53
C PRO A 162 13.43 1.47 -2.53
N SER A 163 13.99 0.25 -2.43
CA SER A 163 13.52 -0.81 -1.51
C SER A 163 14.25 -0.82 -0.16
N SER A 164 15.11 0.17 0.11
CA SER A 164 15.87 0.21 1.36
C SER A 164 14.95 0.24 2.58
N TRP A 165 15.40 -0.34 3.71
CA TRP A 165 14.61 -0.35 4.95
C TRP A 165 14.34 1.07 5.49
N LEU A 166 15.31 1.98 5.34
CA LEU A 166 15.15 3.37 5.73
C LEU A 166 14.04 4.05 4.92
N GLN A 167 13.97 3.79 3.61
CA GLN A 167 12.95 4.36 2.76
C GLN A 167 11.55 3.79 3.01
N ARG A 168 11.45 2.50 3.36
CA ARG A 168 10.18 1.87 3.73
C ARG A 168 9.68 2.26 5.12
N GLY A 169 10.58 2.65 6.02
CA GLY A 169 10.26 3.01 7.41
C GLY A 169 9.11 4.04 7.53
N PRO A 170 9.21 5.22 6.90
CA PRO A 170 8.14 6.23 6.93
C PRO A 170 6.81 5.71 6.40
N ILE A 171 6.81 4.89 5.34
CA ILE A 171 5.60 4.29 4.77
C ILE A 171 4.93 3.40 5.81
N ILE A 172 5.69 2.54 6.49
CA ILE A 172 5.18 1.65 7.55
C ILE A 172 4.63 2.47 8.72
N VAL A 173 5.34 3.52 9.15
CA VAL A 173 4.89 4.40 10.24
C VAL A 173 3.58 5.11 9.87
N LEU A 174 3.49 5.69 8.67
CA LEU A 174 2.27 6.34 8.19
C LEU A 174 1.10 5.35 8.06
N ALA A 175 1.36 4.12 7.60
CA ALA A 175 0.36 3.06 7.58
C ALA A 175 -0.16 2.75 8.99
N PHE A 176 0.71 2.65 10.00
CA PHE A 176 0.25 2.46 11.38
C PHE A 176 -0.53 3.66 11.94
N VAL A 177 -0.11 4.88 11.62
CA VAL A 177 -0.87 6.08 12.00
C VAL A 177 -2.28 6.03 11.38
N GLY A 178 -2.36 5.73 10.08
CA GLY A 178 -3.63 5.51 9.38
C GLY A 178 -4.46 4.41 10.03
N PHE A 179 -3.85 3.26 10.35
CA PHE A 179 -4.51 2.15 11.04
C PHE A 179 -5.11 2.57 12.38
N PHE A 180 -4.37 3.28 13.23
CA PHE A 180 -4.88 3.68 14.54
C PHE A 180 -6.02 4.70 14.43
N ILE A 181 -5.93 5.64 13.48
CA ILE A 181 -7.00 6.59 13.20
C ILE A 181 -8.24 5.84 12.68
N SER A 182 -8.09 5.02 11.65
CA SER A 182 -9.19 4.26 11.06
C SER A 182 -9.82 3.28 12.03
N ARG A 183 -9.04 2.58 12.85
CA ARG A 183 -9.55 1.69 13.91
C ARG A 183 -10.35 2.46 14.96
N TYR A 184 -9.92 3.66 15.33
CA TYR A 184 -10.66 4.52 16.25
C TYR A 184 -12.00 4.97 15.66
N LEU A 185 -12.01 5.40 14.40
CA LEU A 185 -13.24 5.78 13.70
C LEU A 185 -14.18 4.59 13.49
N ALA A 186 -13.63 3.40 13.21
CA ALA A 186 -14.39 2.16 13.10
C ALA A 186 -15.05 1.78 14.45
N ALA A 187 -14.34 1.98 15.56
CA ALA A 187 -14.90 1.75 16.90
C ALA A 187 -16.14 2.64 17.15
N TYR A 188 -16.18 3.87 16.64
CA TYR A 188 -17.37 4.71 16.71
C TYR A 188 -18.50 4.16 15.83
N GLN A 189 -18.20 3.79 14.57
CA GLN A 189 -19.21 3.26 13.64
C GLN A 189 -19.82 1.92 14.07
N LEU A 190 -19.04 1.07 14.72
CA LEU A 190 -19.49 -0.19 15.30
C LEU A 190 -20.17 -0.01 16.67
N GLY A 191 -20.23 1.21 17.19
CA GLY A 191 -20.89 1.53 18.46
C GLY A 191 -20.10 1.14 19.72
N HIS A 192 -18.80 0.88 19.60
CA HIS A 192 -17.93 0.55 20.74
C HIS A 192 -17.63 1.77 21.62
N ILE A 193 -17.64 2.96 21.01
CA ILE A 193 -17.50 4.26 21.69
C ILE A 193 -18.69 5.15 21.33
N SER A 194 -19.14 5.96 22.28
CA SER A 194 -20.34 6.79 22.13
C SER A 194 -20.10 8.14 21.45
N ALA A 195 -18.85 8.59 21.39
CA ALA A 195 -18.46 9.88 20.82
C ALA A 195 -17.12 9.76 20.09
N ALA A 196 -16.97 10.54 19.02
CA ALA A 196 -15.73 10.63 18.25
C ALA A 196 -15.04 11.97 18.53
N TRP A 197 -13.81 11.90 19.01
CA TRP A 197 -12.98 13.08 19.25
C TRP A 197 -12.59 13.75 17.94
N ASP A 198 -12.79 15.06 17.86
CA ASP A 198 -12.39 15.87 16.71
C ASP A 198 -11.69 17.16 17.19
N PRO A 199 -10.44 17.42 16.76
CA PRO A 199 -9.68 18.60 17.16
C PRO A 199 -10.11 19.93 16.52
N PHE A 200 -10.76 19.94 15.36
CA PHE A 200 -11.08 21.19 14.62
C PHE A 200 -12.56 21.39 14.32
N PHE A 201 -13.33 20.33 14.10
CA PHE A 201 -14.72 20.37 13.63
C PHE A 201 -15.74 19.82 14.64
N GLY A 202 -15.31 19.41 15.83
CA GLY A 202 -16.20 18.96 16.92
C GLY A 202 -17.14 17.82 16.50
N HIS A 203 -18.44 17.97 16.75
CA HIS A 203 -19.46 16.97 16.42
C HIS A 203 -19.68 16.73 14.91
N SER A 204 -18.98 17.44 14.04
CA SER A 204 -19.07 17.22 12.59
C SER A 204 -18.57 15.84 12.17
N THR A 205 -17.50 15.33 12.81
CA THR A 205 -16.98 13.98 12.53
C THR A 205 -18.04 12.91 12.75
N GLU A 206 -18.79 12.98 13.85
CA GLU A 206 -19.84 12.03 14.18
C GLU A 206 -20.93 11.97 13.09
N LYS A 207 -21.32 13.12 12.55
CA LYS A 207 -22.28 13.24 11.45
C LYS A 207 -21.71 12.72 10.12
N VAL A 208 -20.42 12.96 9.84
CA VAL A 208 -19.75 12.42 8.65
C VAL A 208 -19.70 10.90 8.71
N LEU A 209 -19.31 10.32 9.85
CA LEU A 209 -19.20 8.86 10.06
C LEU A 209 -20.56 8.13 10.04
N THR A 210 -21.66 8.83 10.27
CA THR A 210 -23.02 8.27 10.27
C THR A 210 -23.86 8.72 9.07
N SER A 211 -23.22 9.38 8.09
CA SER A 211 -23.84 9.85 6.86
C SER A 211 -24.29 8.71 5.94
N ASP A 212 -25.17 9.03 4.99
CA ASP A 212 -25.63 8.07 3.98
C ASP A 212 -24.49 7.60 3.07
N VAL A 213 -23.50 8.47 2.81
CA VAL A 213 -22.28 8.12 2.05
C VAL A 213 -21.49 7.03 2.77
N SER A 214 -21.33 7.16 4.09
CA SER A 214 -20.61 6.18 4.89
C SER A 214 -21.39 4.87 5.04
N LYS A 215 -22.71 4.96 5.22
CA LYS A 215 -23.63 3.80 5.31
C LYS A 215 -23.90 3.10 3.97
N ALA A 216 -23.48 3.68 2.84
CA ALA A 216 -23.63 3.05 1.53
C ALA A 216 -22.75 1.80 1.37
N TRP A 217 -21.71 1.65 2.19
CA TRP A 217 -20.84 0.48 2.20
C TRP A 217 -21.44 -0.66 3.03
N PRO A 218 -21.28 -1.93 2.60
CA PRO A 218 -21.82 -3.09 3.32
C PRO A 218 -21.12 -3.35 4.65
N ILE A 219 -19.97 -2.72 4.87
CA ILE A 219 -19.16 -2.77 6.09
C ILE A 219 -18.74 -1.33 6.46
N SER A 220 -18.30 -1.13 7.69
CA SER A 220 -17.70 0.13 8.14
C SER A 220 -16.57 0.56 7.18
N ASP A 221 -16.71 1.75 6.58
CA ASP A 221 -15.70 2.34 5.69
C ASP A 221 -14.40 2.67 6.44
N ALA A 222 -14.50 3.17 7.67
CA ALA A 222 -13.36 3.35 8.57
C ALA A 222 -12.71 2.00 8.91
N GLY A 223 -13.50 0.95 9.13
CA GLY A 223 -13.04 -0.40 9.35
C GLY A 223 -12.29 -0.96 8.14
N LEU A 224 -12.83 -0.78 6.94
CA LEU A 224 -12.16 -1.14 5.68
C LEU A 224 -10.81 -0.41 5.55
N GLY A 225 -10.77 0.88 5.90
CA GLY A 225 -9.53 1.65 6.01
C GLY A 225 -8.54 1.03 7.01
N ALA A 226 -9.01 0.58 8.18
CA ALA A 226 -8.15 -0.07 9.18
C ALA A 226 -7.53 -1.37 8.65
N VAL A 227 -8.33 -2.21 7.96
CA VAL A 227 -7.81 -3.44 7.34
C VAL A 227 -6.76 -3.11 6.28
N ALA A 228 -7.07 -2.16 5.40
CA ALA A 228 -6.16 -1.68 4.38
C ALA A 228 -4.81 -1.21 4.95
N TYR A 229 -4.84 -0.29 5.92
CA TYR A 229 -3.63 0.23 6.55
C TYR A 229 -2.83 -0.85 7.30
N MET A 230 -3.51 -1.83 7.92
CA MET A 230 -2.82 -2.96 8.54
C MET A 230 -2.11 -3.82 7.49
N LEU A 231 -2.76 -4.13 6.36
CA LEU A 231 -2.15 -4.88 5.27
C LEU A 231 -0.99 -4.10 4.61
N GLU A 232 -1.11 -2.78 4.48
CA GLU A 232 -0.03 -1.90 4.01
C GLU A 232 1.18 -1.92 4.97
N ALA A 233 0.94 -1.84 6.28
CA ALA A 233 2.00 -1.91 7.28
C ALA A 233 2.71 -3.27 7.26
N LEU A 234 1.95 -4.37 7.24
CA LEU A 234 2.47 -5.74 7.19
C LEU A 234 3.22 -6.03 5.88
N SER A 235 2.69 -5.58 4.75
CA SER A 235 3.37 -5.69 3.45
C SER A 235 4.66 -4.87 3.37
N GLY A 236 4.72 -3.74 4.09
CA GLY A 236 5.94 -2.95 4.25
C GLY A 236 7.08 -3.72 4.93
N TYR A 237 6.77 -4.52 5.96
CA TYR A 237 7.74 -5.39 6.63
C TYR A 237 8.23 -6.57 5.77
N MET A 238 7.51 -6.91 4.72
CA MET A 238 7.86 -8.02 3.86
C MET A 238 8.99 -7.64 2.90
N GLY A 239 10.05 -8.45 2.90
CA GLY A 239 11.14 -8.38 1.93
C GLY A 239 12.38 -7.60 2.35
N ASP A 240 13.43 -7.73 1.56
CA ASP A 240 14.76 -7.16 1.80
C ASP A 240 15.01 -5.88 0.98
N SER A 241 16.25 -5.37 1.00
CA SER A 241 16.70 -4.22 0.20
C SER A 241 16.64 -4.45 -1.31
N ARG A 242 16.30 -5.66 -1.77
CA ARG A 242 16.27 -6.07 -3.18
C ARG A 242 14.85 -6.37 -3.65
N ARG A 243 13.84 -6.00 -2.84
CA ARG A 243 12.42 -6.29 -3.04
C ARG A 243 11.91 -5.94 -4.44
N TRP A 244 12.32 -4.80 -5.00
CA TRP A 244 11.92 -4.36 -6.36
C TRP A 244 12.18 -5.40 -7.46
N ARG A 245 13.20 -6.27 -7.31
CA ARG A 245 13.53 -7.35 -8.26
C ARG A 245 13.26 -8.76 -7.74
N THR A 246 13.29 -8.97 -6.43
CA THR A 246 13.12 -10.30 -5.83
C THR A 246 11.65 -10.66 -5.63
N MET A 247 10.78 -9.66 -5.44
CA MET A 247 9.34 -9.87 -5.27
C MET A 247 8.51 -8.82 -6.06
N PRO A 248 8.58 -8.81 -7.41
CA PRO A 248 7.82 -7.86 -8.23
C PRO A 248 6.31 -7.88 -7.94
N TRP A 249 5.75 -9.07 -7.73
CA TRP A 249 4.34 -9.25 -7.40
C TRP A 249 3.94 -8.53 -6.11
N MET A 250 4.81 -8.49 -5.11
CA MET A 250 4.54 -7.89 -3.81
C MET A 250 4.55 -6.36 -3.91
N VAL A 251 5.49 -5.81 -4.69
CA VAL A 251 5.52 -4.37 -5.01
C VAL A 251 4.26 -3.97 -5.76
N LEU A 252 3.81 -4.79 -6.72
CA LEU A 252 2.56 -4.54 -7.44
C LEU A 252 1.35 -4.64 -6.51
N MET A 253 1.30 -5.63 -5.63
CA MET A 253 0.21 -5.77 -4.64
C MET A 253 0.15 -4.55 -3.72
N PHE A 254 1.30 -4.08 -3.22
CA PHE A 254 1.41 -2.86 -2.43
C PHE A 254 0.84 -1.65 -3.19
N ALA A 255 1.24 -1.47 -4.46
CA ALA A 255 0.71 -0.40 -5.31
C ALA A 255 -0.80 -0.53 -5.56
N LEU A 256 -1.30 -1.77 -5.73
CA LEU A 256 -2.72 -2.06 -5.92
C LEU A 256 -3.55 -1.85 -4.66
N LEU A 257 -2.95 -1.91 -3.47
CA LEU A 257 -3.61 -1.47 -2.24
C LEU A 257 -3.63 0.07 -2.21
N VAL A 258 -2.46 0.71 -2.29
CA VAL A 258 -2.32 2.15 -2.10
C VAL A 258 -3.09 2.99 -3.14
N VAL A 259 -3.05 2.63 -4.42
CA VAL A 259 -3.62 3.49 -5.48
C VAL A 259 -5.16 3.55 -5.45
N PRO A 260 -5.91 2.42 -5.47
CA PRO A 260 -7.37 2.45 -5.38
C PRO A 260 -7.87 2.96 -4.04
N LEU A 261 -7.20 2.63 -2.94
CA LEU A 261 -7.56 3.14 -1.62
C LEU A 261 -7.29 4.63 -1.51
N GLY A 262 -6.17 5.11 -2.05
CA GLY A 262 -5.84 6.53 -2.17
C GLY A 262 -6.90 7.29 -2.98
N ALA A 263 -7.31 6.75 -4.14
CA ALA A 263 -8.39 7.32 -4.94
C ALA A 263 -9.71 7.36 -4.16
N THR A 264 -10.06 6.29 -3.45
CA THR A 264 -11.25 6.22 -2.60
C THR A 264 -11.19 7.26 -1.48
N SER A 265 -10.04 7.40 -0.83
CA SER A 265 -9.80 8.38 0.23
C SER A 265 -10.00 9.82 -0.29
N ILE A 266 -9.48 10.15 -1.47
CA ILE A 266 -9.68 11.45 -2.12
C ILE A 266 -11.17 11.69 -2.43
N ILE A 267 -11.87 10.68 -2.94
CA ILE A 267 -13.31 10.78 -3.20
C ILE A 267 -14.08 11.07 -1.89
N LEU A 268 -13.77 10.37 -0.80
CA LEU A 268 -14.42 10.60 0.50
C LEU A 268 -14.08 11.97 1.08
N VAL A 269 -12.86 12.49 0.84
CA VAL A 269 -12.49 13.87 1.21
C VAL A 269 -13.27 14.90 0.42
N ILE A 270 -13.53 14.65 -0.88
CA ILE A 270 -14.35 15.55 -1.73
C ILE A 270 -15.82 15.49 -1.32
N LEU A 271 -16.35 14.31 -1.00
CA LEU A 271 -17.76 14.13 -0.64
C LEU A 271 -18.13 14.75 0.71
N GLN A 272 -17.16 14.92 1.62
CA GLN A 272 -17.37 15.57 2.92
C GLN A 272 -18.00 16.98 2.79
N PRO A 273 -17.37 17.96 2.14
CA PRO A 273 -17.98 19.27 1.94
C PRO A 273 -19.11 19.25 0.89
N VAL A 274 -18.96 18.52 -0.22
CA VAL A 274 -19.89 18.60 -1.37
C VAL A 274 -21.24 17.93 -1.07
N SER A 275 -21.23 16.75 -0.44
CA SER A 275 -22.46 15.99 -0.20
C SER A 275 -22.97 16.11 1.23
N ILE A 276 -22.09 16.25 2.22
CA ILE A 276 -22.45 16.27 3.65
C ILE A 276 -22.46 17.71 4.19
N GLY A 277 -21.67 18.62 3.60
CA GLY A 277 -21.51 19.99 4.11
C GLY A 277 -20.72 20.06 5.42
N LEU A 278 -19.98 19.00 5.77
CA LEU A 278 -19.28 18.87 7.05
C LEU A 278 -17.90 18.24 6.84
N TRP A 279 -17.00 18.48 7.79
CA TRP A 279 -15.63 17.98 7.77
C TRP A 279 -15.35 17.03 8.93
N CYS A 280 -14.43 16.09 8.68
CA CYS A 280 -13.91 15.16 9.66
C CYS A 280 -12.39 15.30 9.76
N SER A 281 -11.89 15.83 10.88
CA SER A 281 -10.44 16.10 11.05
C SER A 281 -9.60 14.84 10.93
N LEU A 282 -10.04 13.77 11.59
CA LEU A 282 -9.33 12.49 11.60
C LEU A 282 -9.33 11.84 10.21
N CYS A 283 -10.41 11.98 9.45
CA CYS A 283 -10.50 11.50 8.08
C CYS A 283 -9.52 12.25 7.16
N LEU A 284 -9.40 13.58 7.32
CA LEU A 284 -8.42 14.39 6.60
C LEU A 284 -6.99 14.03 6.95
N PHE A 285 -6.69 13.77 8.23
CA PHE A 285 -5.35 13.34 8.66
C PHE A 285 -4.98 11.96 8.10
N ALA A 286 -5.90 11.00 8.12
CA ALA A 286 -5.67 9.69 7.52
C ALA A 286 -5.43 9.82 6.00
N ALA A 287 -6.28 10.59 5.30
CA ALA A 287 -6.14 10.86 3.87
C ALA A 287 -4.80 11.55 3.53
N ALA A 288 -4.38 12.52 4.34
CA ALA A 288 -3.09 13.19 4.18
C ALA A 288 -1.91 12.22 4.36
N GLY A 289 -1.98 11.35 5.38
CA GLY A 289 -0.97 10.31 5.61
C GLY A 289 -0.85 9.36 4.41
N MET A 290 -1.98 8.83 3.92
CA MET A 290 -2.03 7.98 2.73
C MET A 290 -1.50 8.70 1.49
N LEU A 291 -1.86 9.96 1.28
CA LEU A 291 -1.38 10.73 0.14
C LEU A 291 0.14 10.95 0.18
N VAL A 292 0.74 11.14 1.36
CA VAL A 292 2.19 11.25 1.55
C VAL A 292 2.91 9.91 1.34
N MET A 293 2.25 8.78 1.59
CA MET A 293 2.82 7.45 1.29
C MET A 293 3.02 7.23 -0.22
N VAL A 294 2.18 7.81 -1.07
CA VAL A 294 2.26 7.64 -2.54
C VAL A 294 3.62 8.06 -3.12
N PRO A 295 4.11 9.30 -2.93
CA PRO A 295 5.42 9.72 -3.45
C PRO A 295 6.59 8.92 -2.84
N LEU A 296 6.44 8.35 -1.65
CA LEU A 296 7.47 7.53 -1.02
C LEU A 296 7.54 6.10 -1.59
N ALA A 297 6.44 5.60 -2.17
CA ALA A 297 6.33 4.23 -2.67
C ALA A 297 6.42 4.09 -4.19
N VAL A 298 6.08 5.15 -4.92
CA VAL A 298 5.95 5.09 -6.40
C VAL A 298 7.27 4.75 -7.09
N ASP A 299 8.40 5.15 -6.52
CA ASP A 299 9.71 4.91 -7.10
C ASP A 299 10.06 3.40 -7.13
N GLU A 300 9.71 2.65 -6.08
CA GLU A 300 9.87 1.20 -6.08
C GLU A 300 9.02 0.52 -7.17
N VAL A 301 7.81 1.03 -7.41
CA VAL A 301 6.94 0.54 -8.49
C VAL A 301 7.57 0.79 -9.86
N ILE A 302 8.15 1.97 -10.07
CA ILE A 302 8.87 2.30 -11.31
C ILE A 302 10.12 1.41 -11.48
N ALA A 303 10.91 1.21 -10.42
CA ALA A 303 12.09 0.35 -10.45
C ALA A 303 11.72 -1.11 -10.78
N MET A 304 10.65 -1.63 -10.17
CA MET A 304 10.09 -2.94 -10.47
C MET A 304 9.60 -3.02 -11.93
N GLY A 305 8.91 -1.99 -12.41
CA GLY A 305 8.46 -1.93 -13.81
C GLY A 305 9.62 -1.93 -14.82
N GLN A 306 10.70 -1.19 -14.53
CA GLN A 306 11.93 -1.21 -15.34
C GLN A 306 12.58 -2.59 -15.34
N PHE A 307 12.66 -3.26 -14.18
CA PHE A 307 13.16 -4.63 -14.06
C PHE A 307 12.36 -5.63 -14.91
N MET A 308 11.03 -5.57 -14.81
CA MET A 308 10.15 -6.46 -15.56
C MET A 308 10.26 -6.24 -17.07
N ARG A 309 10.34 -4.96 -17.51
CA ARG A 309 10.53 -4.61 -18.91
C ARG A 309 11.88 -5.11 -19.44
N GLN A 310 12.96 -4.89 -18.69
CA GLN A 310 14.29 -5.36 -19.08
C GLN A 310 14.34 -6.89 -19.15
N SER A 311 13.78 -7.59 -18.15
CA SER A 311 13.73 -9.05 -18.13
C SER A 311 12.99 -9.63 -19.34
N LEU A 312 11.91 -8.97 -19.77
CA LEU A 312 11.18 -9.36 -20.98
C LEU A 312 12.02 -9.13 -22.25
N GLN A 313 12.79 -8.04 -22.31
CA GLN A 313 13.71 -7.76 -23.43
C GLN A 313 14.87 -8.76 -23.51
N GLU A 314 15.32 -9.27 -22.36
CA GLU A 314 16.31 -10.35 -22.25
C GLU A 314 15.73 -11.73 -22.58
N GLY A 315 14.44 -11.83 -22.93
CA GLY A 315 13.78 -13.08 -23.31
C GLY A 315 13.39 -13.98 -22.13
N ARG A 316 13.37 -13.46 -20.89
CA ARG A 316 12.99 -14.25 -19.71
C ARG A 316 11.46 -14.42 -19.64
N PRO A 317 10.95 -15.57 -19.16
CA PRO A 317 9.52 -15.79 -19.02
C PRO A 317 8.90 -14.82 -18.00
N PHE A 318 7.91 -14.03 -18.45
CA PHE A 318 7.26 -12.98 -17.66
C PHE A 318 6.72 -13.50 -16.32
N TRP A 319 5.86 -14.51 -16.33
CA TRP A 319 5.21 -15.01 -15.12
C TRP A 319 6.17 -15.59 -14.10
N ARG A 320 7.20 -16.32 -14.56
CA ARG A 320 8.23 -16.84 -13.66
C ARG A 320 9.00 -15.70 -13.00
N THR A 321 9.39 -14.69 -13.78
CA THR A 321 10.12 -13.52 -13.27
C THR A 321 9.27 -12.67 -12.32
N PHE A 322 7.97 -12.53 -12.61
CA PHE A 322 7.05 -11.78 -11.77
C PHE A 322 6.86 -12.41 -10.37
N TRP A 323 6.68 -13.73 -10.32
CA TRP A 323 6.44 -14.45 -9.08
C TRP A 323 7.71 -14.78 -8.31
N MET A 324 8.80 -15.14 -8.99
CA MET A 324 10.06 -15.59 -8.35
C MET A 324 11.13 -14.50 -8.27
N GLY A 325 10.93 -13.37 -8.96
CA GLY A 325 11.96 -12.36 -9.13
C GLY A 325 13.12 -12.82 -10.01
N GLY A 326 14.21 -12.07 -9.96
CA GLY A 326 15.44 -12.41 -10.66
C GLY A 326 16.58 -11.42 -10.41
N SER A 327 17.72 -11.67 -11.07
CA SER A 327 18.86 -10.74 -11.11
C SER A 327 18.86 -9.94 -12.41
N VAL A 328 19.48 -8.77 -12.39
CA VAL A 328 19.65 -7.90 -13.56
C VAL A 328 21.08 -7.42 -13.65
N GLU A 329 21.59 -7.25 -14.86
CA GLU A 329 22.92 -6.69 -15.11
C GLU A 329 22.90 -5.15 -15.06
N GLY A 330 24.03 -4.54 -14.73
CA GLY A 330 24.20 -3.07 -14.73
C GLY A 330 23.76 -2.36 -13.45
N GLY A 331 23.21 -3.06 -12.46
CA GLY A 331 22.99 -2.55 -11.11
C GLY A 331 24.23 -2.68 -10.21
N GLY A 332 24.21 -2.02 -9.05
CA GLY A 332 25.32 -2.03 -8.09
C GLY A 332 24.90 -2.34 -6.65
N PRO A 333 25.87 -2.57 -5.74
CA PRO A 333 25.60 -2.63 -4.30
C PRO A 333 25.22 -1.24 -3.76
N ASP A 334 24.38 -1.20 -2.72
CA ASP A 334 24.00 0.06 -2.10
C ASP A 334 25.10 0.57 -1.17
N LYS A 335 25.84 1.58 -1.64
CA LYS A 335 26.89 2.25 -0.86
C LYS A 335 26.42 3.55 -0.21
N ARG A 336 25.24 4.05 -0.60
CA ARG A 336 24.76 5.38 -0.20
C ARG A 336 23.84 5.30 1.01
N SER A 337 23.02 4.26 1.10
CA SER A 337 22.15 4.07 2.27
C SER A 337 23.00 3.74 3.50
N PRO A 338 22.76 4.42 4.64
CA PRO A 338 23.44 4.12 5.89
C PRO A 338 23.14 2.70 6.35
N HIS A 339 24.18 2.00 6.82
CA HIS A 339 24.00 0.67 7.41
C HIS A 339 23.57 0.82 8.87
N PHE A 340 22.54 0.07 9.27
CA PHE A 340 22.16 0.02 10.69
C PHE A 340 23.16 -0.84 11.49
N PRO A 341 23.49 -0.47 12.73
CA PRO A 341 23.04 0.71 13.46
C PRO A 341 23.87 1.98 13.13
N GLU A 342 23.23 3.02 12.58
CA GLU A 342 23.83 4.36 12.43
C GLU A 342 23.22 5.30 13.47
N PRO A 343 23.98 5.77 14.47
CA PRO A 343 23.44 6.55 15.57
C PRO A 343 23.07 8.00 15.18
N LYS A 344 23.60 8.56 14.09
CA LYS A 344 23.41 9.99 13.76
C LYS A 344 22.16 10.24 12.90
N PRO A 345 21.14 10.97 13.41
CA PRO A 345 19.93 11.30 12.64
C PRO A 345 20.22 12.05 11.34
N ALA A 346 21.22 12.93 11.33
CA ALA A 346 21.61 13.67 10.14
C ALA A 346 22.06 12.78 8.96
N VAL A 347 22.44 11.53 9.23
CA VAL A 347 22.93 10.58 8.22
C VAL A 347 21.78 9.70 7.70
N TRP A 348 20.93 9.17 8.58
CA TRP A 348 19.85 8.26 8.18
C TRP A 348 18.52 8.95 7.83
N ALA A 349 18.21 10.12 8.40
CA ALA A 349 16.94 10.80 8.13
C ALA A 349 16.78 11.23 6.66
N PRO A 350 17.83 11.74 5.96
CA PRO A 350 17.71 12.04 4.53
C PRO A 350 17.39 10.81 3.68
N ALA A 351 17.87 9.63 4.08
CA ALA A 351 17.66 8.38 3.34
C ALA A 351 16.20 7.89 3.36
N MET A 352 15.40 8.39 4.30
CA MET A 352 13.96 8.13 4.36
C MET A 352 13.17 8.83 3.26
N LEU A 353 13.74 9.88 2.67
CA LEU A 353 13.07 10.78 1.71
C LEU A 353 13.82 10.88 0.38
N TYR A 354 14.70 9.92 0.07
CA TYR A 354 15.34 9.89 -1.24
C TYR A 354 14.28 9.79 -2.35
N GLY A 355 14.52 10.54 -3.43
CA GLY A 355 13.58 10.69 -4.55
C GLY A 355 12.36 11.58 -4.32
N VAL A 356 12.18 12.11 -3.10
CA VAL A 356 11.15 13.11 -2.80
C VAL A 356 11.77 14.49 -2.65
N THR A 357 11.36 15.43 -3.49
CA THR A 357 11.83 16.82 -3.44
C THR A 357 10.69 17.82 -3.57
N VAL A 358 10.46 18.56 -2.49
CA VAL A 358 9.44 19.61 -2.43
C VAL A 358 10.07 20.93 -2.86
N SER A 359 9.86 21.33 -4.11
CA SER A 359 10.22 22.67 -4.58
C SER A 359 9.25 23.71 -3.99
N TRP A 360 9.68 24.97 -3.91
CA TRP A 360 8.80 26.05 -3.43
C TRP A 360 7.51 26.15 -4.25
N THR A 361 7.58 25.89 -5.57
CA THR A 361 6.40 25.89 -6.45
C THR A 361 5.37 24.85 -6.07
N LEU A 362 5.82 23.62 -5.75
CA LEU A 362 4.94 22.55 -5.29
C LEU A 362 4.40 22.82 -3.89
N ALA A 363 5.21 23.38 -3.00
CA ALA A 363 4.74 23.78 -1.67
C ALA A 363 3.62 24.84 -1.76
N VAL A 364 3.78 25.85 -2.61
CA VAL A 364 2.76 26.87 -2.85
C VAL A 364 1.52 26.26 -3.51
N ALA A 365 1.67 25.39 -4.52
CA ALA A 365 0.54 24.72 -5.15
C ALA A 365 -0.25 23.85 -4.17
N THR A 366 0.43 23.10 -3.29
CA THR A 366 -0.22 22.32 -2.22
C THR A 366 -1.00 23.24 -1.28
N PHE A 367 -0.40 24.36 -0.86
CA PHE A 367 -1.07 25.33 0.00
C PHE A 367 -2.30 25.94 -0.67
N LEU A 368 -2.20 26.33 -1.95
CA LEU A 368 -3.32 26.87 -2.72
C LEU A 368 -4.45 25.84 -2.89
N GLY A 369 -4.12 24.57 -3.11
CA GLY A 369 -5.12 23.50 -3.16
C GLY A 369 -5.85 23.33 -1.82
N ILE A 370 -5.13 23.30 -0.70
CA ILE A 370 -5.73 23.24 0.65
C ILE A 370 -6.60 24.47 0.90
N TRP A 371 -6.14 25.65 0.50
CA TRP A 371 -6.89 26.88 0.61
C TRP A 371 -8.19 26.83 -0.20
N LEU A 372 -8.16 26.38 -1.46
CA LEU A 372 -9.37 26.21 -2.28
C LEU A 372 -10.40 25.28 -1.62
N MET A 373 -9.95 24.22 -0.94
CA MET A 373 -10.86 23.34 -0.20
C MET A 373 -11.57 24.05 0.96
N GLY A 374 -10.99 25.10 1.55
CA GLY A 374 -11.58 25.87 2.64
C GLY A 374 -12.14 27.25 2.23
N ALA A 375 -11.83 27.72 1.02
CA ALA A 375 -12.17 29.05 0.54
C ALA A 375 -13.68 29.35 0.56
N PRO A 376 -14.57 28.40 0.23
CA PRO A 376 -16.00 28.67 0.27
C PRO A 376 -16.53 29.14 1.62
N ALA A 377 -16.01 28.57 2.71
CA ALA A 377 -16.39 28.96 4.06
C ALA A 377 -15.93 30.37 4.44
N VAL A 378 -14.84 30.86 3.83
CA VAL A 378 -14.27 32.19 4.11
C VAL A 378 -14.88 33.27 3.22
N LEU A 379 -15.12 32.94 1.95
CA LEU A 379 -15.66 33.88 0.95
C LEU A 379 -17.19 33.87 0.87
N ALA A 380 -17.84 33.00 1.65
CA ALA A 380 -19.28 32.77 1.62
C ALA A 380 -19.79 32.47 0.19
N THR A 381 -19.04 31.64 -0.55
CA THR A 381 -19.50 31.13 -1.84
C THR A 381 -20.46 29.96 -1.60
N GLU A 382 -21.51 29.89 -2.43
CA GLU A 382 -22.57 28.89 -2.29
C GLU A 382 -22.86 28.20 -3.63
N GLY A 383 -23.48 27.03 -3.57
CA GLY A 383 -23.92 26.27 -4.75
C GLY A 383 -22.76 25.65 -5.52
N LEU A 384 -22.94 25.51 -6.84
CA LEU A 384 -22.03 24.75 -7.71
C LEU A 384 -20.61 25.31 -7.75
N LEU A 385 -20.41 26.61 -7.49
CA LEU A 385 -19.09 27.20 -7.44
C LEU A 385 -18.30 26.68 -6.24
N ALA A 386 -18.92 26.64 -5.05
CA ALA A 386 -18.30 26.11 -3.83
C ALA A 386 -17.92 24.63 -4.00
N ASP A 387 -18.82 23.82 -4.58
CA ASP A 387 -18.54 22.42 -4.89
C ASP A 387 -17.34 22.29 -5.84
N SER A 388 -17.25 23.17 -6.84
CA SER A 388 -16.12 23.17 -7.76
C SER A 388 -14.80 23.53 -7.07
N GLU A 389 -14.80 24.53 -6.18
CA GLU A 389 -13.61 24.91 -5.41
C GLU A 389 -13.13 23.76 -4.51
N HIS A 390 -14.04 23.05 -3.82
CA HIS A 390 -13.73 21.88 -3.01
C HIS A 390 -13.10 20.75 -3.83
N VAL A 391 -13.71 20.41 -4.97
CA VAL A 391 -13.23 19.34 -5.87
C VAL A 391 -11.86 19.69 -6.44
N VAL A 392 -11.73 20.89 -7.01
CA VAL A 392 -10.49 21.33 -7.66
C VAL A 392 -9.37 21.46 -6.64
N GLY A 393 -9.66 22.02 -5.46
CA GLY A 393 -8.70 22.10 -4.36
C GLY A 393 -8.14 20.74 -3.98
N ALA A 394 -9.01 19.74 -3.75
CA ALA A 394 -8.59 18.38 -3.42
C ALA A 394 -7.72 17.75 -4.53
N LEU A 395 -8.13 17.89 -5.80
CA LEU A 395 -7.38 17.35 -6.94
C LEU A 395 -6.02 18.03 -7.13
N VAL A 396 -5.92 19.35 -6.92
CA VAL A 396 -4.65 20.09 -6.94
C VAL A 396 -3.73 19.58 -5.84
N VAL A 397 -4.23 19.39 -4.61
CA VAL A 397 -3.43 18.80 -3.51
C VAL A 397 -2.92 17.42 -3.90
N THR A 398 -3.80 16.54 -4.37
CA THR A 398 -3.44 15.18 -4.80
C THR A 398 -2.34 15.20 -5.87
N CYS A 399 -2.56 15.88 -6.99
CA CYS A 399 -1.63 15.88 -8.11
C CYS A 399 -0.28 16.50 -7.73
N THR A 400 -0.30 17.53 -6.89
CA THR A 400 0.90 18.22 -6.43
C THR A 400 1.71 17.36 -5.47
N VAL A 401 1.08 16.70 -4.49
CA VAL A 401 1.79 15.84 -3.53
C VAL A 401 2.37 14.61 -4.22
N ILE A 402 1.66 14.00 -5.17
CA ILE A 402 2.24 12.90 -5.97
C ILE A 402 3.41 13.42 -6.82
N ALA A 403 3.36 14.67 -7.30
CA ALA A 403 4.48 15.30 -8.00
C ALA A 403 5.68 15.64 -7.10
N TRP A 404 5.58 15.50 -5.76
CA TRP A 404 6.76 15.62 -4.87
C TRP A 404 7.79 14.52 -5.13
N ALA A 405 7.36 13.34 -5.58
CA ALA A 405 8.28 12.33 -6.10
C ALA A 405 8.82 12.79 -7.45
N GLU A 406 10.15 12.77 -7.61
CA GLU A 406 10.78 13.18 -8.87
C GLU A 406 10.37 12.25 -10.04
N VAL A 407 10.15 10.95 -9.78
CA VAL A 407 9.70 10.00 -10.82
C VAL A 407 8.34 10.34 -11.45
N THR A 408 7.49 11.06 -10.72
CA THR A 408 6.14 11.50 -11.13
C THR A 408 6.02 13.01 -11.25
N ARG A 409 7.16 13.70 -11.40
CA ARG A 409 7.26 15.17 -11.47
C ARG A 409 6.40 15.82 -12.56
N SER A 410 6.08 15.07 -13.60
CA SER A 410 5.21 15.49 -14.71
C SER A 410 3.74 15.65 -14.30
N LEU A 411 3.27 15.05 -13.21
CA LEU A 411 1.87 15.19 -12.78
C LEU A 411 1.48 16.62 -12.41
N ARG A 412 2.46 17.49 -12.10
CA ARG A 412 2.19 18.91 -11.86
C ARG A 412 1.52 19.61 -13.05
N TRP A 413 1.69 19.09 -14.27
CA TRP A 413 1.05 19.66 -15.46
C TRP A 413 -0.48 19.56 -15.41
N LEU A 414 -1.04 18.63 -14.63
CA LEU A 414 -2.48 18.57 -14.40
C LEU A 414 -3.01 19.82 -13.69
N ASN A 415 -2.18 20.48 -12.87
CA ASN A 415 -2.55 21.75 -12.24
C ASN A 415 -2.75 22.88 -13.25
N VAL A 416 -2.18 22.79 -14.45
CA VAL A 416 -2.46 23.75 -15.53
C VAL A 416 -3.91 23.60 -15.99
N LEU A 417 -4.41 22.37 -16.12
CA LEU A 417 -5.81 22.11 -16.47
C LEU A 417 -6.76 22.62 -15.38
N PHE A 418 -6.42 22.38 -14.11
CA PHE A 418 -7.18 22.90 -12.97
C PHE A 418 -7.15 24.42 -12.89
N GLY A 419 -6.01 25.05 -13.16
CA GLY A 419 -5.91 26.51 -13.20
C GLY A 419 -6.70 27.12 -14.35
N ILE A 420 -6.71 26.49 -15.54
CA ILE A 420 -7.57 26.90 -16.67
C ILE A 420 -9.04 26.77 -16.31
N TRP A 421 -9.41 25.70 -15.61
CA TRP A 421 -10.77 25.52 -15.13
C TRP A 421 -11.17 26.64 -14.16
N LEU A 422 -10.34 26.99 -13.17
CA LEU A 422 -10.65 28.08 -12.23
C LEU A 422 -10.82 29.45 -12.93
N LEU A 423 -10.07 29.70 -14.01
CA LEU A 423 -10.22 30.92 -14.81
C LEU A 423 -11.58 31.03 -15.51
N THR A 424 -12.23 29.91 -15.81
CA THR A 424 -13.48 29.86 -16.58
C THR A 424 -14.70 29.49 -15.73
N ALA A 425 -14.54 28.69 -14.68
CA ALA A 425 -15.60 28.14 -13.85
C ALA A 425 -16.46 29.23 -13.20
N SER A 426 -15.84 30.30 -12.71
CA SER A 426 -16.53 31.41 -12.05
C SER A 426 -17.48 32.20 -12.97
N TRP A 427 -17.31 32.06 -14.30
CA TRP A 427 -18.21 32.61 -15.33
C TRP A 427 -19.30 31.64 -15.77
N LEU A 428 -19.09 30.34 -15.58
CA LEU A 428 -19.96 29.26 -16.06
C LEU A 428 -20.93 28.77 -14.97
N LEU A 429 -20.51 28.84 -13.70
CA LEU A 429 -21.23 28.28 -12.57
C LEU A 429 -22.02 29.36 -11.81
N SER A 430 -23.18 28.96 -11.30
CA SER A 430 -24.00 29.80 -10.42
C SER A 430 -23.39 29.90 -9.02
N GLY A 431 -23.62 31.02 -8.34
CA GLY A 431 -23.10 31.27 -6.98
C GLY A 431 -21.87 32.16 -6.92
N SER A 432 -21.51 32.80 -8.04
CA SER A 432 -20.35 33.69 -8.12
C SER A 432 -20.62 35.06 -7.52
N THR A 433 -19.77 35.44 -6.56
CA THR A 433 -19.62 36.83 -6.11
C THR A 433 -18.46 37.48 -6.87
N ALA A 434 -18.45 38.81 -7.01
CA ALA A 434 -17.34 39.51 -7.68
C ALA A 434 -15.98 39.20 -7.02
N THR A 435 -15.98 39.01 -5.70
CA THR A 435 -14.81 38.60 -4.92
C THR A 435 -14.35 37.18 -5.25
N ALA A 436 -15.28 36.22 -5.38
CA ALA A 436 -14.96 34.85 -5.74
C ALA A 436 -14.39 34.74 -7.17
N ILE A 437 -14.94 35.50 -8.12
CA ILE A 437 -14.42 35.53 -9.50
C ILE A 437 -12.95 35.98 -9.52
N VAL A 438 -12.64 37.11 -8.86
CA VAL A 438 -11.26 37.62 -8.81
C VAL A 438 -10.34 36.64 -8.09
N HIS A 439 -10.80 36.04 -7.00
CA HIS A 439 -10.08 35.02 -6.25
C HIS A 439 -9.71 33.81 -7.12
N ASP A 440 -10.69 33.18 -7.78
CA ASP A 440 -10.48 31.99 -8.60
C ASP A 440 -9.58 32.28 -9.79
N MET A 441 -9.75 33.46 -10.40
CA MET A 441 -8.89 33.89 -11.50
C MET A 441 -7.44 34.06 -11.06
N LEU A 442 -7.21 34.68 -9.89
CA LEU A 442 -5.87 34.86 -9.34
C LEU A 442 -5.23 33.51 -9.00
N ILE A 443 -5.95 32.62 -8.29
CA ILE A 443 -5.43 31.30 -7.93
C ILE A 443 -5.17 30.47 -9.18
N GLY A 444 -6.09 30.47 -10.15
CA GLY A 444 -5.94 29.76 -11.41
C GLY A 444 -4.71 30.24 -12.20
N ALA A 445 -4.52 31.55 -12.33
CA ALA A 445 -3.34 32.11 -13.00
C ALA A 445 -2.03 31.74 -12.28
N VAL A 446 -2.01 31.85 -10.95
CA VAL A 446 -0.85 31.48 -10.13
C VAL A 446 -0.53 30.00 -10.29
N LEU A 447 -1.54 29.12 -10.20
CA LEU A 447 -1.38 27.66 -10.36
C LEU A 447 -0.77 27.30 -11.72
N ILE A 448 -1.22 27.93 -12.80
CA ILE A 448 -0.65 27.72 -14.13
C ILE A 448 0.84 28.10 -14.13
N LEU A 449 1.17 29.31 -13.66
CA LEU A 449 2.53 29.84 -13.70
C LEU A 449 3.50 29.01 -12.85
N ILE A 450 3.12 28.61 -11.65
CA ILE A 450 4.00 27.84 -10.74
C ILE A 450 4.12 26.37 -11.15
N SER A 451 3.25 25.87 -12.03
CA SER A 451 3.31 24.49 -12.52
C SER A 451 4.24 24.30 -13.72
N LEU A 452 4.64 25.40 -14.40
CA LEU A 452 5.58 25.33 -15.53
C LEU A 452 7.01 24.90 -15.11
N PRO A 453 7.62 25.49 -14.06
CA PRO A 453 9.00 25.18 -13.69
C PRO A 453 9.15 23.73 -13.20
N ARG A 454 10.19 23.04 -13.68
CA ARG A 454 10.55 21.67 -13.27
C ARG A 454 10.97 21.53 -11.81
N GLY A 455 11.54 22.59 -11.24
CA GLY A 455 12.11 22.55 -9.90
C GLY A 455 13.42 21.77 -9.84
N SER A 456 13.90 21.52 -8.62
CA SER A 456 15.13 20.78 -8.39
C SER A 456 14.92 19.28 -8.53
N ILE A 457 15.79 18.62 -9.29
CA ILE A 457 15.88 17.16 -9.36
C ILE A 457 17.27 16.79 -8.88
N LYS A 458 17.33 15.91 -7.89
CA LYS A 458 18.58 15.52 -7.24
C LYS A 458 19.02 14.12 -7.66
N GLU A 459 18.07 13.27 -8.04
CA GLU A 459 18.32 11.85 -8.24
C GLU A 459 18.30 11.47 -9.73
N GLY A 460 19.01 10.38 -10.05
CA GLY A 460 18.96 9.71 -11.34
C GLY A 460 18.14 8.42 -11.27
N TYR A 461 17.37 8.16 -12.33
CA TYR A 461 16.40 7.06 -12.47
C TYR A 461 16.63 6.18 -13.72
N GLY A 462 17.87 6.15 -14.21
CA GLY A 462 18.26 5.44 -15.42
C GLY A 462 17.39 5.79 -16.63
N GLY A 463 16.78 4.78 -17.26
CA GLY A 463 15.92 4.95 -18.43
C GLY A 463 14.62 5.74 -18.18
N TRP A 464 14.28 6.06 -16.92
CA TRP A 464 13.10 6.86 -16.57
C TRP A 464 13.35 8.37 -16.60
N ASN A 465 14.62 8.82 -16.64
CA ASN A 465 14.98 10.23 -16.61
C ASN A 465 14.27 11.09 -17.69
N GLN A 466 13.91 10.46 -18.82
CA GLN A 466 13.16 11.11 -19.91
C GLN A 466 11.72 11.51 -19.55
N TYR A 467 11.10 10.85 -18.57
CA TYR A 467 9.73 11.12 -18.13
C TYR A 467 9.66 12.07 -16.93
N VAL A 468 10.81 12.31 -16.28
CA VAL A 468 10.95 13.30 -15.21
C VAL A 468 11.04 14.67 -15.87
N VAL A 469 9.91 15.30 -16.20
CA VAL A 469 9.86 16.61 -16.88
C VAL A 469 9.19 17.67 -16.05
#